data_AF-A0A7C5W197-F1
#
_entry.id   AF-A0A7C5W197-F1
#
_cell.length_a   1.000
_cell.length_b   1.000
_cell.length_c   1.000
_cell.angle_alpha   90.00
_cell.angle_beta   90.00
_cell.angle_gamma   90.00
#
_symmetry.space_group_name_H-M   'P 1'
#
loop_
_entity.id
_entity.type
_entity.pdbx_description
1 polymer ?
#
loop_
_entity_poly.entity_id
_entity_poly.type
_entity_poly.pdbx_seq_one_letter_code
_entity_poly.pdbx_strand_id
1 'polypeptide(L)'
;IDGDLGDFIMLNPVVLGSNDYIKITSNSNGDNDISAKFFFMWDNNNLYAGIIVRDDVSYNTENPENIWKGDSVQMAFDADFDRTEGSYDNDGDYEMGFSVVNSSTTTYRWVAPITAKSMKVEFGYKKSGDETTYEIAIPFEQISPFAGRIGSMAGISFLVDDNDGSGREGFIQFTNGIGLTKDPSQFGEIVLAGGVCEVEHSCSNSKDCSSLQPICNCPGGWECNGRNMCEWICEVPDVGVDDNITYDTVGSDIHDLIIYDIAGDVQLDIISDNSTTDTILEDLSETDEQNEDKIYYDNDIIKHKDTSTDSNKSDESSGGCECIIID
;
A
#
# COMPACT_ATOMS: atom_id res chain seq x y z
N ILE A 1 -10.29 -15.84 -0.23
CA ILE A 1 -10.52 -15.74 1.24
C ILE A 1 -10.50 -17.11 1.89
N ASP A 2 -9.34 -17.75 1.84
CA ASP A 2 -8.99 -19.02 2.47
C ASP A 2 -7.63 -18.96 3.19
N GLY A 3 -6.99 -17.78 3.22
CA GLY A 3 -5.66 -17.58 3.81
C GLY A 3 -4.51 -17.92 2.84
N ASP A 4 -4.81 -18.29 1.60
CA ASP A 4 -3.80 -18.37 0.54
C ASP A 4 -3.51 -16.97 0.02
N LEU A 5 -2.23 -16.61 -0.03
CA LEU A 5 -1.80 -15.30 -0.53
C LEU A 5 -1.30 -15.36 -1.98
N GLY A 6 -1.63 -16.43 -2.72
CA GLY A 6 -1.29 -16.59 -4.13
C GLY A 6 -1.66 -15.39 -5.01
N ASP A 7 -2.76 -14.69 -4.67
CA ASP A 7 -3.22 -13.50 -5.41
C ASP A 7 -2.42 -12.22 -5.08
N PHE A 8 -1.63 -12.23 -3.99
CA PHE A 8 -0.86 -11.08 -3.51
C PHE A 8 0.63 -11.16 -3.87
N ILE A 9 1.11 -12.25 -4.48
CA ILE A 9 2.55 -12.54 -4.63
C ILE A 9 3.35 -11.53 -5.45
N MET A 10 2.68 -10.76 -6.31
CA MET A 10 3.31 -9.74 -7.17
C MET A 10 3.32 -8.35 -6.53
N LEU A 11 2.75 -8.20 -5.32
CA LEU A 11 2.58 -6.90 -4.67
C LEU A 11 3.74 -6.62 -3.70
N ASN A 12 4.12 -5.35 -3.62
CA ASN A 12 5.05 -4.89 -2.59
C ASN A 12 4.31 -4.76 -1.25
N PRO A 13 4.82 -5.34 -0.14
CA PRO A 13 4.19 -5.20 1.16
C PRO A 13 4.66 -3.95 1.90
N VAL A 14 3.81 -3.43 2.79
CA VAL A 14 4.26 -2.66 3.95
C VAL A 14 4.87 -3.65 4.95
N VAL A 15 6.14 -3.45 5.32
CA VAL A 15 6.89 -4.32 6.22
C VAL A 15 6.96 -3.69 7.60
N LEU A 16 6.51 -4.43 8.63
CA LEU A 16 6.59 -4.04 10.02
C LEU A 16 7.46 -5.05 10.78
N GLY A 17 8.38 -4.56 11.60
CA GLY A 17 9.29 -5.38 12.39
C GLY A 17 9.57 -4.81 13.78
N SER A 18 10.68 -5.25 14.37
CA SER A 18 11.07 -4.87 15.73
C SER A 18 11.30 -3.38 15.95
N ASN A 19 11.62 -2.61 14.90
CA ASN A 19 11.72 -1.14 14.98
C ASN A 19 10.37 -0.45 15.13
N ASP A 20 9.28 -1.12 14.74
CA ASP A 20 7.91 -0.61 14.77
C ASP A 20 7.17 -1.08 16.03
N TYR A 21 7.87 -1.77 16.93
CA TYR A 21 7.31 -2.37 18.13
C TYR A 21 7.07 -1.33 19.23
N ILE A 22 5.83 -1.30 19.72
CA ILE A 22 5.40 -0.50 20.85
C ILE A 22 5.16 -1.43 22.03
N LYS A 23 6.01 -1.27 23.05
CA LYS A 23 5.94 -2.02 24.29
C LYS A 23 4.76 -1.62 25.16
N ILE A 24 4.05 -2.63 25.69
CA ILE A 24 3.10 -2.47 26.80
C ILE A 24 3.69 -3.07 28.09
N THR A 25 4.01 -4.36 28.10
CA THR A 25 4.48 -5.08 29.28
C THR A 25 5.91 -5.62 29.12
N SER A 26 6.28 -6.13 27.94
CA SER A 26 7.58 -6.73 27.60
C SER A 26 8.20 -6.09 26.36
N ASN A 27 9.49 -6.34 26.13
CA ASN A 27 10.14 -5.95 24.87
C ASN A 27 10.02 -7.13 23.91
N SER A 28 9.95 -6.86 22.60
CA SER A 28 10.13 -7.92 21.62
C SER A 28 11.57 -8.45 21.59
N ASN A 29 11.73 -9.72 21.21
CA ASN A 29 13.01 -10.39 21.01
C ASN A 29 13.53 -10.30 19.55
N GLY A 30 13.02 -9.34 18.78
CA GLY A 30 13.40 -9.09 17.38
C GLY A 30 12.36 -9.62 16.38
N ASP A 31 12.67 -9.61 15.09
CA ASP A 31 11.69 -9.92 14.03
C ASP A 31 11.21 -11.38 14.00
N ASN A 32 11.87 -12.28 14.75
CA ASN A 32 11.42 -13.67 14.91
C ASN A 32 10.38 -13.82 16.03
N ASP A 33 10.30 -12.84 16.92
CA ASP A 33 9.33 -12.72 18.00
C ASP A 33 8.03 -12.16 17.44
N ILE A 34 8.14 -11.03 16.73
CA ILE A 34 7.03 -10.48 15.97
C ILE A 34 7.50 -9.69 14.74
N SER A 35 6.94 -10.01 13.59
CA SER A 35 7.04 -9.19 12.37
C SER A 35 5.84 -9.45 11.46
N ALA A 36 5.55 -8.50 10.58
CA ALA A 36 4.45 -8.63 9.63
C ALA A 36 4.73 -8.01 8.27
N LYS A 37 4.07 -8.54 7.24
CA LYS A 37 3.98 -7.97 5.91
C LYS A 37 2.53 -7.79 5.53
N PHE A 38 2.14 -6.57 5.17
CA PHE A 38 0.78 -6.23 4.74
C PHE A 38 0.76 -5.93 3.25
N PHE A 39 -0.07 -6.65 2.53
CA PHE A 39 -0.34 -6.49 1.11
C PHE A 39 -1.79 -6.00 0.97
N PHE A 40 -2.02 -5.08 0.03
CA PHE A 40 -3.34 -4.53 -0.22
C PHE A 40 -3.65 -4.57 -1.71
N MET A 41 -4.89 -4.86 -2.04
CA MET A 41 -5.43 -4.75 -3.40
C MET A 41 -6.92 -4.44 -3.33
N TRP A 42 -7.55 -4.01 -4.41
CA TRP A 42 -8.97 -3.68 -4.40
C TRP A 42 -9.67 -4.00 -5.72
N ASP A 43 -10.98 -4.23 -5.65
CA ASP A 43 -11.88 -4.25 -6.80
C ASP A 43 -13.04 -3.26 -6.55
N ASN A 44 -14.00 -3.14 -7.47
CA ASN A 44 -15.13 -2.21 -7.28
C ASN A 44 -16.01 -2.49 -6.03
N ASN A 45 -15.86 -3.64 -5.38
CA ASN A 45 -16.72 -4.10 -4.29
C ASN A 45 -16.00 -4.15 -2.93
N ASN A 46 -14.72 -4.50 -2.90
CA ASN A 46 -13.95 -4.82 -1.70
C ASN A 46 -12.55 -4.22 -1.73
N LEU A 47 -12.10 -3.83 -0.54
CA LEU A 47 -10.69 -3.74 -0.21
C LEU A 47 -10.23 -5.10 0.32
N TYR A 48 -9.11 -5.59 -0.20
CA TYR A 48 -8.51 -6.84 0.23
C TYR A 48 -7.21 -6.58 0.98
N ALA A 49 -6.96 -7.35 2.03
CA ALA A 49 -5.71 -7.36 2.76
C ALA A 49 -5.16 -8.78 2.85
N GLY A 50 -3.92 -8.97 2.40
CA GLY A 50 -3.12 -10.16 2.62
C GLY A 50 -2.08 -9.85 3.69
N ILE A 51 -1.93 -10.69 4.71
CA ILE A 51 -1.03 -10.41 5.83
C ILE A 51 -0.23 -11.66 6.13
N ILE A 52 1.09 -11.52 6.20
CA ILE A 52 1.98 -12.58 6.71
C ILE A 52 2.46 -12.12 8.07
N VAL A 53 2.14 -12.86 9.14
CA VAL A 53 2.63 -12.61 10.49
C VAL A 53 3.59 -13.71 10.88
N ARG A 54 4.77 -13.33 11.35
CA ARG A 54 5.69 -14.22 12.06
C ARG A 54 5.59 -13.93 13.54
N ASP A 55 5.41 -14.98 14.31
CA ASP A 55 5.11 -14.94 15.74
C ASP A 55 5.57 -16.27 16.38
N ASP A 56 6.38 -16.20 17.43
CA ASP A 56 6.93 -17.39 18.08
C ASP A 56 5.91 -18.12 18.96
N VAL A 57 4.92 -17.41 19.54
CA VAL A 57 3.84 -17.99 20.36
C VAL A 57 2.48 -17.34 20.09
N SER A 58 1.84 -17.80 19.02
CA SER A 58 0.43 -17.43 18.79
C SER A 58 -0.55 -17.99 19.82
N TYR A 59 -1.15 -17.08 20.58
CA TYR A 59 -2.11 -17.27 21.63
C TYR A 59 -3.23 -16.22 21.61
N ASN A 60 -4.45 -16.68 21.33
CA ASN A 60 -5.65 -15.92 21.62
C ASN A 60 -6.80 -16.83 22.10
N THR A 61 -7.32 -16.54 23.28
CA THR A 61 -8.44 -17.26 23.92
C THR A 61 -9.58 -16.32 24.31
N GLU A 62 -9.56 -15.09 23.83
CA GLU A 62 -10.48 -14.04 24.23
C GLU A 62 -11.82 -14.11 23.50
N ASN A 63 -12.84 -13.49 24.08
CA ASN A 63 -14.09 -13.25 23.38
C ASN A 63 -13.91 -12.20 22.26
N PRO A 64 -14.78 -12.14 21.24
CA PRO A 64 -14.62 -11.25 20.09
C PRO A 64 -14.28 -9.78 20.44
N GLU A 65 -14.96 -9.19 21.43
CA GLU A 65 -14.74 -7.80 21.84
C GLU A 65 -13.39 -7.54 22.52
N ASN A 66 -12.71 -8.61 22.95
CA ASN A 66 -11.46 -8.59 23.71
C ASN A 66 -10.27 -9.18 22.92
N ILE A 67 -10.44 -9.54 21.64
CA ILE A 67 -9.37 -10.18 20.85
C ILE A 67 -8.08 -9.36 20.81
N TRP A 68 -8.15 -8.04 20.95
CA TRP A 68 -6.99 -7.13 21.06
C TRP A 68 -6.06 -7.44 22.24
N LYS A 69 -6.48 -8.25 23.23
CA LYS A 69 -5.64 -8.66 24.36
C LYS A 69 -4.74 -9.84 24.04
N GLY A 70 -5.04 -10.62 23.00
CA GLY A 70 -4.19 -11.70 22.48
C GLY A 70 -3.68 -11.35 21.09
N ASP A 71 -3.09 -12.31 20.38
CA ASP A 71 -2.63 -12.03 19.02
C ASP A 71 -3.80 -11.74 18.11
N SER A 72 -3.74 -10.57 17.47
CA SER A 72 -4.77 -10.10 16.58
C SER A 72 -4.20 -9.03 15.64
N VAL A 73 -4.81 -8.90 14.46
CA VAL A 73 -4.62 -7.75 13.59
C VAL A 73 -5.72 -6.76 13.91
N GLN A 74 -5.35 -5.48 14.03
CA GLN A 74 -6.31 -4.38 14.06
C GLN A 74 -6.10 -3.50 12.83
N MET A 75 -7.19 -3.08 12.20
CA MET A 75 -7.19 -2.14 11.09
C MET A 75 -8.21 -1.04 11.38
N ALA A 76 -7.81 0.21 11.16
CA ALA A 76 -8.68 1.36 11.32
C ALA A 76 -8.69 2.22 10.05
N PHE A 77 -9.85 2.84 9.82
CA PHE A 77 -10.10 3.68 8.67
C PHE A 77 -10.79 4.97 9.11
N ASP A 78 -10.25 6.09 8.66
CA ASP A 78 -10.93 7.39 8.58
C ASP A 78 -11.49 7.48 7.16
N ALA A 79 -12.74 7.03 6.98
CA ALA A 79 -13.28 6.71 5.67
C ALA A 79 -13.77 7.93 4.88
N ASP A 80 -14.04 9.06 5.54
CA ASP A 80 -14.36 10.34 4.89
C ASP A 80 -13.17 11.31 4.86
N PHE A 81 -12.05 10.91 5.47
CA PHE A 81 -10.74 11.53 5.39
C PHE A 81 -10.68 12.93 5.99
N ASP A 82 -11.42 13.13 7.08
CA ASP A 82 -11.53 14.41 7.76
C ASP A 82 -10.39 14.65 8.78
N ARG A 83 -9.64 13.58 9.11
CA ARG A 83 -8.51 13.55 10.04
C ARG A 83 -8.86 14.09 11.42
N THR A 84 -10.00 13.68 11.97
CA THR A 84 -10.43 14.10 13.31
C THR A 84 -9.33 13.91 14.37
N GLU A 85 -9.07 14.97 15.14
CA GLU A 85 -8.03 15.01 16.16
C GLU A 85 -8.52 14.47 17.52
N GLY A 86 -7.73 13.57 18.10
CA GLY A 86 -7.78 13.18 19.51
C GLY A 86 -8.76 12.08 19.88
N SER A 87 -9.73 11.76 19.02
CA SER A 87 -10.62 10.59 19.20
C SER A 87 -11.34 10.26 17.91
N TYR A 88 -11.72 8.99 17.72
CA TYR A 88 -12.68 8.62 16.68
C TYR A 88 -13.99 9.42 16.74
N ASP A 89 -14.51 9.78 15.58
CA ASP A 89 -15.83 10.35 15.37
C ASP A 89 -16.93 9.29 15.24
N ASN A 90 -18.11 9.68 14.73
CA ASN A 90 -19.24 8.77 14.55
C ASN A 90 -19.86 8.81 13.15
N ASP A 91 -19.13 9.37 12.18
CA ASP A 91 -19.59 9.65 10.81
C ASP A 91 -18.64 9.14 9.72
N GLY A 92 -17.36 8.92 10.01
CA GLY A 92 -16.38 8.38 9.06
C GLY A 92 -15.50 7.26 9.59
N ASP A 93 -15.44 7.09 10.92
CA ASP A 93 -14.41 6.24 11.51
C ASP A 93 -14.78 4.77 11.76
N TYR A 94 -13.83 3.88 11.48
CA TYR A 94 -13.96 2.43 11.67
C TYR A 94 -12.73 1.84 12.36
N GLU A 95 -12.94 0.84 13.22
CA GLU A 95 -11.87 0.00 13.77
C GLU A 95 -12.36 -1.45 13.84
N MET A 96 -11.62 -2.33 13.18
CA MET A 96 -11.91 -3.76 13.08
C MET A 96 -10.73 -4.59 13.57
N GLY A 97 -11.04 -5.76 14.12
CA GLY A 97 -10.08 -6.74 14.58
C GLY A 97 -10.30 -8.10 13.97
N PHE A 98 -9.20 -8.81 13.76
CA PHE A 98 -9.15 -10.13 13.14
C PHE A 98 -8.19 -11.01 13.95
N SER A 99 -8.64 -12.16 14.42
CA SER A 99 -7.83 -13.06 15.23
C SER A 99 -8.23 -14.52 15.02
N VAL A 100 -7.28 -15.43 15.22
CA VAL A 100 -7.52 -16.87 15.29
C VAL A 100 -7.66 -17.25 16.76
N VAL A 101 -8.90 -17.41 17.22
CA VAL A 101 -9.21 -17.81 18.59
C VAL A 101 -9.53 -19.29 18.60
N ASN A 102 -8.77 -20.10 19.35
CA ASN A 102 -8.96 -21.56 19.42
C ASN A 102 -9.06 -22.25 18.04
N SER A 103 -8.18 -21.88 17.10
CA SER A 103 -8.18 -22.38 15.71
C SER A 103 -9.45 -22.04 14.90
N SER A 104 -10.13 -20.95 15.26
CA SER A 104 -11.29 -20.43 14.53
C SER A 104 -11.14 -18.94 14.28
N THR A 105 -11.46 -18.50 13.06
CA THR A 105 -11.48 -17.09 12.70
C THR A 105 -12.50 -16.34 13.53
N THR A 106 -12.07 -15.24 14.16
CA THR A 106 -12.90 -14.34 14.94
C THR A 106 -12.67 -12.92 14.46
N THR A 107 -13.76 -12.20 14.24
CA THR A 107 -13.73 -10.80 13.83
C THR A 107 -14.58 -9.96 14.77
N TYR A 108 -14.18 -8.72 15.00
CA TYR A 108 -14.96 -7.77 15.77
C TYR A 108 -14.81 -6.35 15.22
N ARG A 109 -15.82 -5.51 15.38
CA ARG A 109 -15.76 -4.09 15.03
C ARG A 109 -15.98 -3.26 16.28
N TRP A 110 -14.92 -2.59 16.74
CA TRP A 110 -14.96 -1.73 17.93
C TRP A 110 -15.53 -0.35 17.64
N VAL A 111 -15.22 0.18 16.46
CA VAL A 111 -15.63 1.52 16.04
C VAL A 111 -16.31 1.43 14.69
N ALA A 112 -17.43 2.14 14.57
CA ALA A 112 -18.17 2.33 13.32
C ALA A 112 -19.14 3.50 13.48
N PRO A 113 -19.50 4.19 12.38
CA PRO A 113 -20.57 5.18 12.40
C PRO A 113 -21.89 4.57 12.84
N ILE A 114 -22.78 5.39 13.38
CA ILE A 114 -24.12 4.93 13.82
C ILE A 114 -24.97 4.37 12.66
N THR A 115 -24.64 4.76 11.44
CA THR A 115 -25.27 4.32 10.19
C THR A 115 -24.71 3.00 9.66
N ALA A 116 -23.64 2.47 10.26
CA ALA A 116 -22.97 1.27 9.79
C ALA A 116 -23.90 0.06 9.82
N LYS A 117 -23.92 -0.69 8.71
CA LYS A 117 -24.65 -1.95 8.60
C LYS A 117 -23.99 -3.02 9.47
N SER A 118 -24.70 -4.13 9.70
CA SER A 118 -24.10 -5.31 10.31
C SER A 118 -22.83 -5.72 9.58
N MET A 119 -21.78 -6.01 10.35
CA MET A 119 -20.47 -6.37 9.82
C MET A 119 -20.55 -7.62 8.96
N LYS A 120 -20.05 -7.52 7.73
CA LYS A 120 -19.93 -8.62 6.77
C LYS A 120 -18.57 -8.53 6.10
N VAL A 121 -17.56 -9.04 6.79
CA VAL A 121 -16.21 -9.20 6.24
C VAL A 121 -15.92 -10.69 6.10
N GLU A 122 -15.17 -11.06 5.09
CA GLU A 122 -14.65 -12.41 4.96
C GLU A 122 -13.23 -12.45 5.52
N PHE A 123 -12.92 -13.49 6.29
CA PHE A 123 -11.62 -13.65 6.92
C PHE A 123 -11.22 -15.13 6.86
N GLY A 124 -10.07 -15.39 6.23
CA GLY A 124 -9.44 -16.71 6.14
C GLY A 124 -8.02 -16.68 6.69
N TYR A 125 -7.50 -17.83 7.07
CA TYR A 125 -6.13 -17.95 7.55
C TYR A 125 -5.50 -19.29 7.20
N LYS A 126 -4.17 -19.32 7.05
CA LYS A 126 -3.36 -20.55 7.06
C LYS A 126 -2.24 -20.39 8.08
N LYS A 127 -1.86 -21.48 8.72
CA LYS A 127 -0.77 -21.50 9.70
C LYS A 127 0.25 -22.57 9.33
N SER A 128 1.52 -22.21 9.32
CA SER A 128 2.65 -23.10 9.05
C SER A 128 3.84 -22.72 9.93
N GLY A 129 4.05 -23.50 11.01
CA GLY A 129 5.12 -23.21 11.97
C GLY A 129 4.84 -21.92 12.76
N ASP A 130 5.82 -21.03 12.76
CA ASP A 130 5.80 -19.68 13.35
C ASP A 130 5.21 -18.62 12.40
N GLU A 131 4.76 -19.01 11.21
CA GLU A 131 4.12 -18.12 10.25
C GLU A 131 2.61 -18.37 10.18
N THR A 132 1.83 -17.29 10.22
CA THR A 132 0.39 -17.29 9.98
C THR A 132 0.04 -16.28 8.89
N THR A 133 -0.64 -16.75 7.86
CA THR A 133 -1.18 -15.88 6.81
C THR A 133 -2.64 -15.57 7.10
N TYR A 134 -3.03 -14.31 6.87
CA TYR A 134 -4.39 -13.83 6.96
C TYR A 134 -4.81 -13.26 5.61
N GLU A 135 -6.01 -13.60 5.17
CA GLU A 135 -6.61 -13.06 3.96
C GLU A 135 -7.99 -12.48 4.32
N ILE A 136 -8.19 -11.21 4.03
CA ILE A 136 -9.37 -10.44 4.45
C ILE A 136 -9.98 -9.78 3.22
N ALA A 137 -11.31 -9.89 3.08
CA ALA A 137 -12.09 -9.04 2.19
C ALA A 137 -13.02 -8.14 3.00
N ILE A 138 -12.86 -6.83 2.82
CA ILE A 138 -13.67 -5.80 3.43
C ILE A 138 -14.50 -5.15 2.33
N PRO A 139 -15.80 -5.46 2.22
CA PRO A 139 -16.67 -4.74 1.31
C PRO A 139 -16.66 -3.25 1.63
N PHE A 140 -16.60 -2.38 0.62
CA PHE A 140 -16.56 -0.92 0.84
C PHE A 140 -17.77 -0.40 1.62
N GLU A 141 -18.92 -1.09 1.59
CA GLU A 141 -20.06 -0.76 2.45
C GLU A 141 -19.80 -0.92 3.96
N GLN A 142 -18.71 -1.61 4.34
CA GLN A 142 -18.27 -1.79 5.72
C GLN A 142 -17.33 -0.69 6.21
N ILE A 143 -16.87 0.19 5.29
CA ILE A 143 -15.94 1.30 5.51
C ILE A 143 -16.37 2.54 4.70
N SER A 144 -17.66 2.87 4.71
CA SER A 144 -18.22 4.01 3.95
C SER A 144 -17.89 5.35 4.64
N PRO A 145 -17.61 6.45 3.91
CA PRO A 145 -17.83 6.66 2.48
C PRO A 145 -16.66 6.31 1.56
N PHE A 146 -15.58 5.71 2.08
CA PHE A 146 -14.54 5.13 1.23
C PHE A 146 -15.16 4.07 0.34
N ALA A 147 -14.87 4.14 -0.97
CA ALA A 147 -15.56 3.33 -1.97
C ALA A 147 -14.62 2.84 -3.05
N GLY A 148 -14.95 1.69 -3.63
CA GLY A 148 -14.21 1.07 -4.74
C GLY A 148 -14.38 1.84 -6.03
N ARG A 149 -13.73 3.01 -6.12
CA ARG A 149 -13.59 3.80 -7.32
C ARG A 149 -12.25 4.52 -7.30
N ILE A 150 -11.63 4.63 -8.46
CA ILE A 150 -10.36 5.34 -8.67
C ILE A 150 -10.46 6.76 -8.09
N GLY A 151 -9.39 7.20 -7.42
CA GLY A 151 -9.29 8.50 -6.77
C GLY A 151 -9.94 8.56 -5.38
N SER A 152 -10.58 7.49 -4.91
CA SER A 152 -11.03 7.43 -3.52
C SER A 152 -9.84 7.40 -2.58
N MET A 153 -9.97 8.12 -1.47
CA MET A 153 -8.96 8.20 -0.41
C MET A 153 -9.61 7.98 0.94
N ALA A 154 -8.82 7.46 1.88
CA ALA A 154 -9.17 7.32 3.28
C ALA A 154 -7.90 7.40 4.13
N GLY A 155 -8.07 7.72 5.41
CA GLY A 155 -7.02 7.52 6.39
C GLY A 155 -6.94 6.04 6.73
N ILE A 156 -5.73 5.49 6.85
CA ILE A 156 -5.54 4.08 7.22
C ILE A 156 -4.47 3.94 8.29
N SER A 157 -4.72 3.06 9.26
CA SER A 157 -3.70 2.54 10.15
C SER A 157 -3.97 1.08 10.45
N PHE A 158 -2.92 0.34 10.81
CA PHE A 158 -3.04 -1.06 11.18
C PHE A 158 -1.89 -1.47 12.11
N LEU A 159 -2.14 -2.51 12.90
CA LEU A 159 -1.18 -3.08 13.83
C LEU A 159 -1.38 -4.59 14.01
N VAL A 160 -0.36 -5.25 14.54
CA VAL A 160 -0.40 -6.64 14.98
C VAL A 160 -0.07 -6.71 16.47
N ASP A 161 -1.01 -7.23 17.24
CA ASP A 161 -0.87 -7.49 18.67
C ASP A 161 -0.04 -8.73 18.94
N ASP A 162 0.69 -8.68 20.05
CA ASP A 162 1.65 -9.67 20.50
C ASP A 162 1.28 -10.18 21.91
N ASN A 163 1.13 -11.49 22.10
CA ASN A 163 0.85 -12.13 23.38
C ASN A 163 1.25 -13.61 23.42
N ASP A 164 2.26 -13.93 24.22
CA ASP A 164 2.74 -15.32 24.40
C ASP A 164 1.98 -16.16 25.45
N GLY A 165 0.77 -15.73 25.81
CA GLY A 165 -0.09 -16.39 26.80
C GLY A 165 -0.09 -15.79 28.21
N SER A 166 0.63 -14.70 28.45
CA SER A 166 0.64 -13.97 29.73
C SER A 166 -0.07 -12.61 29.69
N GLY A 167 -0.73 -12.30 28.58
CA GLY A 167 -1.35 -11.01 28.31
C GLY A 167 -0.56 -10.22 27.25
N ARG A 168 -1.18 -9.20 26.66
CA ARG A 168 -0.59 -8.39 25.59
C ARG A 168 0.77 -7.80 25.98
N GLU A 169 1.80 -8.25 25.28
CA GLU A 169 3.20 -7.89 25.42
C GLU A 169 3.45 -6.48 24.85
N GLY A 170 2.95 -6.28 23.65
CA GLY A 170 3.07 -5.07 22.85
C GLY A 170 2.35 -5.25 21.52
N PHE A 171 2.79 -4.50 20.52
CA PHE A 171 2.29 -4.60 19.15
C PHE A 171 3.26 -3.90 18.18
N ILE A 172 3.32 -4.36 16.94
CA ILE A 172 3.93 -3.62 15.82
C ILE A 172 2.86 -2.81 15.10
N GLN A 173 3.14 -1.57 14.70
CA GLN A 173 2.16 -0.69 14.05
C GLN A 173 2.73 0.04 12.84
N PHE A 174 1.86 0.33 11.87
CA PHE A 174 2.21 1.13 10.69
C PHE A 174 2.32 2.62 11.03
N THR A 175 1.23 3.20 11.53
CA THR A 175 1.23 4.55 12.08
C THR A 175 0.62 4.53 13.48
N ASN A 176 0.73 5.66 14.19
CA ASN A 176 0.02 5.83 15.46
C ASN A 176 -1.50 5.90 15.22
N GLY A 177 -2.27 6.11 16.28
CA GLY A 177 -3.71 6.35 16.19
C GLY A 177 -4.58 5.16 16.59
N ILE A 178 -4.06 3.93 16.70
CA ILE A 178 -4.85 2.78 17.17
C ILE A 178 -4.43 2.33 18.58
N GLY A 179 -3.19 1.90 18.76
CA GLY A 179 -2.79 1.14 19.95
C GLY A 179 -2.82 1.93 21.26
N LEU A 180 -2.42 3.21 21.24
CA LEU A 180 -2.31 4.06 22.44
C LEU A 180 -3.31 5.23 22.51
N THR A 181 -3.67 5.82 21.37
CA THR A 181 -4.34 7.13 21.31
C THR A 181 -5.77 7.10 20.81
N LYS A 182 -6.13 6.19 19.88
CA LYS A 182 -7.44 6.14 19.23
C LYS A 182 -7.76 7.45 18.48
N ASP A 183 -6.81 7.92 17.66
CA ASP A 183 -6.73 9.26 17.07
C ASP A 183 -6.52 9.19 15.53
N PRO A 184 -7.59 9.38 14.74
CA PRO A 184 -7.57 9.31 13.26
C PRO A 184 -6.61 10.28 12.58
N SER A 185 -6.35 11.46 13.19
CA SER A 185 -5.39 12.43 12.65
C SER A 185 -3.96 11.88 12.49
N GLN A 186 -3.68 10.72 13.10
CA GLN A 186 -2.39 10.03 13.07
C GLN A 186 -2.31 8.90 12.05
N PHE A 187 -3.38 8.67 11.29
CA PHE A 187 -3.43 7.65 10.25
C PHE A 187 -2.58 8.06 9.03
N GLY A 188 -2.04 7.06 8.35
CA GLY A 188 -1.51 7.22 7.00
C GLY A 188 -2.64 7.44 6.00
N GLU A 189 -2.33 7.39 4.72
CA GLU A 189 -3.29 7.60 3.63
C GLU A 189 -3.29 6.40 2.69
N ILE A 190 -4.48 5.92 2.32
CA ILE A 190 -4.66 4.95 1.24
C ILE A 190 -5.38 5.63 0.08
N VAL A 191 -4.86 5.49 -1.13
CA VAL A 191 -5.47 6.01 -2.36
C VAL A 191 -5.69 4.88 -3.34
N LEU A 192 -6.94 4.72 -3.80
CA LEU A 192 -7.30 3.77 -4.84
C LEU A 192 -6.89 4.33 -6.21
N ALA A 193 -5.83 3.79 -6.80
CA ALA A 193 -5.33 4.24 -8.08
C ALA A 193 -5.97 3.45 -9.24
N GLY A 194 -6.02 4.06 -10.42
CA GLY A 194 -6.36 3.35 -11.64
C GLY A 194 -5.07 2.77 -12.23
N GLY A 195 -5.11 1.52 -12.69
CA GLY A 195 -4.03 0.97 -13.49
C GLY A 195 -3.72 1.89 -14.67
N VAL A 196 -2.44 2.07 -14.96
CA VAL A 196 -2.00 2.88 -16.10
C VAL A 196 -2.47 2.16 -17.36
N CYS A 197 -3.38 2.76 -18.13
CA CYS A 197 -3.66 2.26 -19.48
C CYS A 197 -2.44 2.54 -20.35
N GLU A 198 -1.53 1.57 -20.49
CA GLU A 198 -0.57 1.59 -21.59
C GLU A 198 -1.35 1.44 -22.90
N VAL A 199 -1.49 2.53 -23.64
CA VAL A 199 -1.95 2.45 -25.02
C VAL A 199 -0.76 1.95 -25.84
N GLU A 200 -0.68 0.65 -26.11
CA GLU A 200 0.25 0.14 -27.12
C GLU A 200 -0.14 0.71 -28.49
N HIS A 201 0.49 1.82 -28.89
CA HIS A 201 0.45 2.28 -30.26
C HIS A 201 1.34 1.37 -31.10
N SER A 202 0.76 0.33 -31.71
CA SER A 202 1.41 -0.36 -32.83
C SER A 202 1.40 0.52 -34.08
N CYS A 203 2.29 1.51 -34.14
CA CYS A 203 2.50 2.31 -35.34
C CYS A 203 3.19 1.46 -36.41
N SER A 204 2.41 0.91 -37.35
CA SER A 204 2.89 0.05 -38.43
C SER A 204 3.71 0.75 -39.53
N ASN A 205 4.08 2.03 -39.41
CA ASN A 205 4.95 2.72 -40.37
C ASN A 205 5.84 3.80 -39.73
N SER A 206 7.16 3.61 -39.88
CA SER A 206 8.24 4.31 -39.16
C SER A 206 8.56 5.74 -39.63
N LYS A 207 7.57 6.56 -40.01
CA LYS A 207 7.85 7.94 -40.50
C LYS A 207 7.15 9.09 -39.76
N ASP A 208 6.29 8.83 -38.78
CA ASP A 208 5.57 9.89 -38.05
C ASP A 208 5.84 9.97 -36.53
N CYS A 209 6.78 9.16 -35.99
CA CYS A 209 7.06 9.16 -34.54
C CYS A 209 8.06 10.23 -34.05
N SER A 210 8.38 11.27 -34.84
CA SER A 210 9.30 12.34 -34.43
C SER A 210 8.61 13.62 -33.93
N SER A 211 7.28 13.64 -33.80
CA SER A 211 6.52 14.79 -33.30
C SER A 211 5.64 14.50 -32.07
N LEU A 212 5.77 13.33 -31.45
CA LEU A 212 5.06 12.98 -30.22
C LEU A 212 5.94 13.37 -29.01
N GLN A 213 5.89 14.65 -28.65
CA GLN A 213 6.04 15.01 -27.23
C GLN A 213 4.86 14.38 -26.48
N PRO A 214 4.97 14.01 -25.19
CA PRO A 214 3.80 13.60 -24.42
C PRO A 214 2.85 14.80 -24.34
N ILE A 215 1.87 14.83 -25.23
CA ILE A 215 0.81 15.81 -25.20
C ILE A 215 -0.16 15.28 -24.16
N CYS A 216 -0.08 15.78 -22.93
CA CYS A 216 -1.22 15.77 -22.02
C CYS A 216 -2.29 16.66 -22.66
N ASN A 217 -3.11 16.06 -23.53
CA ASN A 217 -4.13 16.78 -24.27
C ASN A 217 -5.37 16.87 -23.40
N CYS A 218 -5.33 17.78 -22.43
CA CYS A 218 -6.48 18.09 -21.58
C CYS A 218 -7.52 18.87 -22.40
N PRO A 219 -8.72 18.32 -22.69
CA PRO A 219 -9.73 19.06 -23.42
C PRO A 219 -10.37 20.09 -22.48
N GLY A 220 -10.03 21.37 -22.67
CA GLY A 220 -10.74 22.56 -22.16
C GLY A 220 -11.25 22.50 -20.72
N GLY A 221 -10.41 22.88 -19.76
CA GLY A 221 -10.83 23.15 -18.37
C GLY A 221 -9.94 22.59 -17.26
N TRP A 222 -8.81 21.95 -17.58
CA TRP A 222 -7.97 21.24 -16.61
C TRP A 222 -6.73 22.07 -16.22
N GLU A 223 -6.44 22.19 -14.92
CA GLU A 223 -5.18 22.73 -14.41
C GLU A 223 -4.40 21.64 -13.64
N CYS A 224 -3.09 21.56 -13.91
CA CYS A 224 -2.18 20.65 -13.23
C CYS A 224 -1.76 21.24 -11.87
N ASN A 225 -2.21 20.64 -10.76
CA ASN A 225 -1.73 21.01 -9.43
C ASN A 225 -0.52 20.17 -9.01
N GLY A 226 0.64 20.41 -9.65
CA GLY A 226 1.99 20.13 -9.13
C GLY A 226 2.36 18.70 -8.64
N ARG A 227 1.45 17.72 -8.69
CA ARG A 227 1.61 16.37 -8.09
C ARG A 227 1.17 15.24 -9.04
N ASN A 228 1.34 15.41 -10.35
CA ASN A 228 1.25 14.35 -11.37
C ASN A 228 0.05 13.36 -11.24
N MET A 229 -1.12 13.80 -10.81
CA MET A 229 -2.35 13.00 -10.80
C MET A 229 -3.37 13.61 -11.77
N CYS A 230 -3.93 12.78 -12.65
CA CYS A 230 -5.07 13.15 -13.48
C CYS A 230 -6.35 12.67 -12.79
N GLU A 231 -7.25 13.59 -12.45
CA GLU A 231 -8.56 13.30 -11.89
C GLU A 231 -9.58 13.08 -13.02
N TRP A 232 -10.55 12.18 -12.83
CA TRP A 232 -11.61 11.89 -13.80
C TRP A 232 -12.94 12.42 -13.25
N ILE A 233 -13.42 13.57 -13.75
CA ILE A 233 -14.80 14.00 -13.51
C ILE A 233 -15.60 13.66 -14.76
N CYS A 234 -16.37 12.58 -14.69
CA CYS A 234 -17.26 12.19 -15.76
C CYS A 234 -18.61 12.92 -15.62
N GLU A 235 -18.79 14.02 -16.34
CA GLU A 235 -20.11 14.40 -16.85
C GLU A 235 -20.05 14.26 -18.38
N VAL A 236 -20.74 13.25 -18.92
CA VAL A 236 -20.80 12.98 -20.35
C VAL A 236 -21.69 14.03 -21.02
N PRO A 237 -21.20 14.87 -21.96
CA PRO A 237 -22.09 15.54 -22.89
C PRO A 237 -22.42 14.54 -24.01
N ASP A 238 -23.73 14.37 -24.25
CA ASP A 238 -24.29 13.63 -25.39
C ASP A 238 -23.60 14.05 -26.71
N VAL A 239 -22.66 13.23 -27.22
CA VAL A 239 -22.18 13.36 -28.59
C VAL A 239 -21.89 11.98 -29.18
N GLY A 240 -22.86 11.50 -29.97
CA GLY A 240 -22.65 10.69 -31.17
C GLY A 240 -21.78 9.45 -31.03
N VAL A 241 -22.40 8.35 -30.61
CA VAL A 241 -21.87 6.98 -30.64
C VAL A 241 -21.48 6.60 -32.08
N ASP A 242 -20.25 6.14 -32.27
CA ASP A 242 -19.85 5.35 -33.46
C ASP A 242 -19.93 3.87 -33.05
N ASP A 243 -20.95 3.17 -33.56
CA ASP A 243 -21.43 1.85 -33.10
C ASP A 243 -20.47 0.65 -33.35
N ASN A 244 -19.16 0.87 -33.51
CA ASN A 244 -18.20 -0.20 -33.86
C ASN A 244 -16.95 -0.28 -32.98
N ILE A 245 -16.92 0.40 -31.82
CA ILE A 245 -15.85 0.22 -30.84
C ILE A 245 -16.39 -0.56 -29.65
N THR A 246 -16.22 -1.88 -29.68
CA THR A 246 -16.29 -2.69 -28.47
C THR A 246 -14.98 -2.52 -27.70
N TYR A 247 -15.04 -1.79 -26.58
CA TYR A 247 -13.98 -1.80 -25.59
C TYR A 247 -14.04 -3.14 -24.86
N ASP A 248 -13.17 -4.07 -25.24
CA ASP A 248 -12.96 -5.31 -24.49
C ASP A 248 -11.94 -5.01 -23.40
N THR A 249 -12.41 -4.58 -22.23
CA THR A 249 -11.57 -4.47 -21.03
C THR A 249 -11.27 -5.89 -20.55
N VAL A 250 -10.28 -6.53 -21.17
CA VAL A 250 -9.68 -7.76 -20.64
C VAL A 250 -8.62 -7.32 -19.62
N GLY A 251 -9.05 -6.89 -18.45
CA GLY A 251 -8.18 -6.56 -17.33
C GLY A 251 -8.73 -7.24 -16.09
N SER A 252 -7.90 -7.95 -15.33
CA SER A 252 -8.26 -8.51 -14.03
C SER A 252 -8.97 -7.44 -13.20
N ASP A 253 -10.07 -7.78 -12.53
CA ASP A 253 -10.88 -6.89 -11.68
C ASP A 253 -10.12 -6.30 -10.47
N ILE A 254 -8.80 -6.49 -10.38
CA ILE A 254 -7.92 -6.05 -9.28
C ILE A 254 -7.13 -4.82 -9.76
N HIS A 255 -7.20 -3.76 -8.96
CA HIS A 255 -6.65 -2.45 -9.29
C HIS A 255 -5.49 -2.03 -8.36
N ASP A 256 -4.65 -1.14 -8.91
CA ASP A 256 -3.49 -0.50 -8.28
C ASP A 256 -3.89 0.38 -7.08
N LEU A 257 -3.04 0.49 -6.06
CA LEU A 257 -3.24 1.43 -4.95
C LEU A 257 -1.91 1.93 -4.38
N ILE A 258 -1.97 3.06 -3.68
CA ILE A 258 -0.82 3.68 -3.03
C ILE A 258 -1.12 3.86 -1.54
N ILE A 259 -0.13 3.55 -0.70
CA ILE A 259 -0.19 3.85 0.75
C ILE A 259 0.94 4.81 1.11
N TYR A 260 0.58 5.89 1.79
CA TYR A 260 1.50 6.85 2.37
C TYR A 260 1.48 6.75 3.89
N ASP A 261 2.63 6.95 4.54
CA ASP A 261 2.65 7.21 5.97
C ASP A 261 2.22 8.64 6.30
N ILE A 262 2.24 9.00 7.58
CA ILE A 262 1.86 10.33 8.06
C ILE A 262 2.82 11.45 7.59
N ALA A 263 4.06 11.11 7.24
CA ALA A 263 5.02 12.07 6.68
C ALA A 263 4.79 12.30 5.17
N GLY A 264 3.93 11.48 4.54
CA GLY A 264 3.68 11.49 3.11
C GLY A 264 4.71 10.67 2.32
N ASP A 265 5.52 9.85 2.99
CA ASP A 265 6.44 8.95 2.32
C ASP A 265 5.65 7.74 1.79
N VAL A 266 5.97 7.32 0.55
CA VAL A 266 5.31 6.17 -0.10
C VAL A 266 5.82 4.89 0.55
N GLN A 267 4.90 4.09 1.09
CA GLN A 267 5.18 2.84 1.80
C GLN A 267 4.78 1.62 0.97
N LEU A 268 3.84 1.80 0.05
CA LEU A 268 3.44 0.80 -0.94
C LEU A 268 3.03 1.54 -2.20
N ASP A 269 3.59 1.10 -3.33
CA ASP A 269 3.23 1.54 -4.68
C ASP A 269 3.05 0.30 -5.55
N ILE A 270 1.81 -0.01 -5.87
CA ILE A 270 1.49 -1.00 -6.90
C ILE A 270 1.19 -0.16 -8.14
N ILE A 271 2.23 0.26 -8.85
CA ILE A 271 2.06 0.64 -10.25
C ILE A 271 2.21 -0.67 -11.01
N SER A 272 1.21 -1.04 -11.78
CA SER A 272 1.27 -2.11 -12.79
C SER A 272 2.30 -1.79 -13.88
N ASP A 273 3.57 -1.66 -13.51
CA ASP A 273 4.70 -1.56 -14.43
C ASP A 273 5.06 -2.98 -14.88
N ASN A 274 4.26 -3.53 -15.80
CA ASN A 274 4.55 -4.79 -16.46
C ASN A 274 5.72 -4.68 -17.46
N SER A 275 6.53 -3.61 -17.43
CA SER A 275 7.59 -3.39 -18.40
C SER A 275 8.95 -4.04 -18.06
N THR A 276 9.08 -4.86 -17.00
CA THR A 276 10.38 -5.52 -16.68
C THR A 276 10.38 -7.01 -16.33
N THR A 277 9.29 -7.76 -16.53
CA THR A 277 9.27 -9.23 -16.32
C THR A 277 9.51 -10.08 -17.59
N ASP A 278 10.20 -9.52 -18.59
CA ASP A 278 10.72 -10.30 -19.72
C ASP A 278 12.24 -10.51 -19.57
N THR A 279 12.70 -11.36 -18.62
CA THR A 279 13.98 -12.12 -18.78
C THR A 279 14.33 -13.22 -17.77
N ILE A 280 13.47 -13.68 -16.85
CA ILE A 280 13.89 -14.75 -15.89
C ILE A 280 12.91 -15.91 -15.84
N LEU A 281 12.65 -16.56 -16.99
CA LEU A 281 12.14 -17.92 -17.03
C LEU A 281 12.55 -18.61 -18.34
N GLU A 282 13.85 -18.83 -18.55
CA GLU A 282 14.35 -19.91 -19.40
C GLU A 282 15.80 -20.24 -19.00
N ASP A 283 16.15 -21.52 -18.98
CA ASP A 283 17.42 -22.14 -18.59
C ASP A 283 17.71 -22.41 -17.10
N LEU A 284 16.90 -23.31 -16.51
CA LEU A 284 17.42 -24.32 -15.58
C LEU A 284 17.05 -25.73 -16.04
N SER A 285 17.60 -26.14 -17.19
CA SER A 285 17.79 -27.55 -17.50
C SER A 285 18.97 -27.73 -18.45
N GLU A 286 20.15 -27.98 -17.90
CA GLU A 286 21.00 -29.15 -18.22
C GLU A 286 22.36 -29.04 -17.53
N THR A 287 22.95 -30.20 -17.32
CA THR A 287 24.05 -30.55 -16.43
C THR A 287 25.44 -30.18 -16.93
N ASP A 288 26.33 -30.01 -15.94
CA ASP A 288 27.74 -30.39 -15.89
C ASP A 288 28.88 -29.46 -16.40
N GLU A 289 29.87 -29.41 -15.50
CA GLU A 289 31.31 -29.14 -15.64
C GLU A 289 31.87 -27.70 -15.62
N GLN A 290 32.55 -27.43 -14.49
CA GLN A 290 33.81 -26.70 -14.34
C GLN A 290 33.86 -25.22 -14.79
N ASN A 291 33.84 -24.30 -13.83
CA ASN A 291 35.02 -23.48 -13.51
C ASN A 291 34.80 -22.61 -12.27
N GLU A 292 35.86 -22.53 -11.47
CA GLU A 292 36.02 -21.62 -10.34
C GLU A 292 36.04 -20.18 -10.83
N ASP A 293 35.30 -19.28 -10.19
CA ASP A 293 35.85 -17.99 -9.76
C ASP A 293 34.96 -17.35 -8.68
N LYS A 294 35.60 -17.04 -7.55
CA LYS A 294 35.04 -16.33 -6.41
C LYS A 294 34.99 -14.84 -6.72
N ILE A 295 33.85 -14.19 -6.49
CA ILE A 295 33.80 -12.74 -6.34
C ILE A 295 33.06 -12.40 -5.04
N TYR A 296 33.80 -11.77 -4.14
CA TYR A 296 33.32 -11.12 -2.92
C TYR A 296 32.67 -9.78 -3.29
N TYR A 297 31.54 -9.45 -2.67
CA TYR A 297 31.07 -8.06 -2.58
C TYR A 297 31.41 -7.51 -1.20
N ASP A 298 32.34 -6.56 -1.20
CA ASP A 298 32.74 -5.74 -0.05
C ASP A 298 31.91 -4.44 -0.11
N ASN A 299 31.14 -4.18 0.95
CA ASN A 299 30.37 -2.96 1.12
C ASN A 299 31.21 -2.01 1.96
N ASP A 300 31.87 -1.03 1.35
CA ASP A 300 32.41 0.10 2.08
C ASP A 300 32.12 1.45 1.39
N ILE A 301 31.53 2.30 2.22
CA ILE A 301 31.17 3.70 2.07
C ILE A 301 32.43 4.53 1.77
N ILE A 302 32.33 5.62 0.98
CA ILE A 302 32.89 6.96 1.32
C ILE A 302 32.53 8.02 0.25
N LYS A 303 32.04 9.15 0.77
CA LYS A 303 31.86 10.46 0.15
C LYS A 303 33.14 10.95 -0.53
N HIS A 304 33.04 11.54 -1.72
CA HIS A 304 34.09 12.44 -2.22
C HIS A 304 33.58 13.84 -2.52
N LYS A 305 34.22 14.76 -1.79
CA LYS A 305 34.29 16.21 -1.93
C LYS A 305 35.40 16.49 -2.95
N ASP A 306 35.13 17.26 -3.99
CA ASP A 306 36.17 17.78 -4.86
C ASP A 306 36.24 19.31 -4.77
N THR A 307 37.34 19.76 -4.19
CA THR A 307 37.89 21.11 -4.32
C THR A 307 39.07 21.02 -5.28
N SER A 308 39.03 21.74 -6.40
CA SER A 308 40.27 22.24 -7.00
C SER A 308 40.04 23.60 -7.67
N THR A 309 40.83 24.57 -7.21
CA THR A 309 41.12 25.84 -7.85
C THR A 309 42.21 25.61 -8.89
N ASP A 310 42.08 26.16 -10.11
CA ASP A 310 42.97 27.24 -10.52
C ASP A 310 42.55 27.97 -11.82
N SER A 311 43.11 29.16 -11.91
CA SER A 311 42.76 30.34 -12.69
C SER A 311 43.28 30.39 -14.13
N ASN A 312 42.51 30.97 -15.06
CA ASN A 312 42.96 32.09 -15.93
C ASN A 312 41.82 32.72 -16.76
N LYS A 313 41.87 34.05 -16.84
CA LYS A 313 40.93 34.99 -17.46
C LYS A 313 41.06 35.08 -18.99
N SER A 314 39.94 35.35 -19.67
CA SER A 314 39.79 36.49 -20.59
C SER A 314 38.32 36.77 -20.90
N ASP A 315 37.95 38.04 -20.85
CA ASP A 315 36.64 38.65 -21.06
C ASP A 315 36.02 38.34 -22.45
N GLU A 316 34.69 38.19 -22.50
CA GLU A 316 33.79 39.04 -23.31
C GLU A 316 32.31 38.70 -23.07
N SER A 317 31.50 39.73 -23.24
CA SER A 317 30.17 39.98 -22.68
C SER A 317 28.99 39.51 -23.54
N SER A 318 27.98 38.91 -22.90
CA SER A 318 26.51 39.02 -23.19
C SER A 318 25.83 37.98 -22.29
N GLY A 319 25.00 38.27 -21.29
CA GLY A 319 23.93 39.24 -21.18
C GLY A 319 22.65 38.45 -20.86
N GLY A 320 22.22 38.44 -19.59
CA GLY A 320 20.94 37.85 -19.17
C GLY A 320 20.91 37.18 -17.79
N CYS A 321 20.84 37.99 -16.72
CA CYS A 321 20.22 37.62 -15.42
C CYS A 321 18.69 37.54 -15.61
N GLU A 322 17.82 36.93 -14.81
CA GLU A 322 17.82 36.39 -13.44
C GLU A 322 16.44 35.70 -13.27
N CYS A 323 16.33 34.60 -12.51
CA CYS A 323 15.06 34.18 -11.92
C CYS A 323 15.24 34.11 -10.40
N ILE A 324 14.38 34.84 -9.70
CA ILE A 324 14.33 34.99 -8.24
C ILE A 324 13.48 33.85 -7.67
N ILE A 325 14.00 33.18 -6.64
CA ILE A 325 13.26 32.25 -5.77
C ILE A 325 12.43 33.11 -4.81
N ILE A 326 11.16 32.76 -4.64
CA ILE A 326 10.32 33.26 -3.55
C ILE A 326 9.93 32.04 -2.71
N ASP A 327 10.16 32.17 -1.40
CA ASP A 327 10.01 31.18 -0.33
C ASP A 327 8.65 30.46 -0.30
#